data_AF-M0CTY1-F1
#
_entry.id   AF-M0CTY1-F1
#
_cell.length_a   1.000
_cell.length_b   1.000
_cell.length_c   1.000
_cell.angle_alpha   90.00
_cell.angle_beta   90.00
_cell.angle_gamma   90.00
#
_symmetry.space_group_name_H-M   'P 1'
#
loop_
_entity.id
_entity.type
_entity.pdbx_description
1 polymer ?
#
loop_
_entity_poly.entity_id
_entity_poly.type
_entity_poly.pdbx_seq_one_letter_code
_entity_poly.pdbx_strand_id
1 'polypeptide(L)'
;MPGKTSRAGTAERSLGEPSRENVLYEIITLVAEVKEDDPLSLRPVSEVVDPESLETLLTEPKTDVDIAFPYEDGYVRVDESTVQFEYDYDLP
;
A
#
# COMPACT_ATOMS: atom_id res chain seq x y z
N MET A 1 3.50 17.01 -15.83
CA MET A 1 2.78 17.47 -14.62
C MET A 1 3.21 16.53 -13.49
N PRO A 2 3.43 16.99 -12.26
CA PRO A 2 3.94 16.10 -11.21
C PRO A 2 2.83 15.10 -10.81
N GLY A 3 3.13 13.80 -10.88
CA GLY A 3 2.27 12.76 -10.31
C GLY A 3 2.04 13.04 -8.82
N LYS A 4 0.82 12.84 -8.35
CA LYS A 4 0.47 13.03 -6.95
C LYS A 4 0.96 11.79 -6.19
N THR A 5 2.21 11.82 -5.71
CA THR A 5 2.79 10.74 -4.90
C THR A 5 2.44 10.99 -3.43
N SER A 6 1.70 10.06 -2.82
CA SER A 6 1.45 10.07 -1.37
C SER A 6 2.25 8.96 -0.70
N ARG A 7 2.89 9.29 0.41
CA ARG A 7 3.69 8.39 1.22
C ARG A 7 3.11 8.32 2.62
N ALA A 8 2.59 7.15 3.00
CA ALA A 8 2.35 6.82 4.40
C ALA A 8 3.65 6.23 4.95
N GLY A 9 4.37 7.03 5.73
CA GLY A 9 5.44 6.50 6.57
C GLY A 9 4.85 6.05 7.89
N THR A 10 5.21 4.86 8.35
CA THR A 10 4.87 4.32 9.67
C THR A 10 5.48 5.20 10.77
N ALA A 11 4.85 6.33 11.06
CA ALA A 11 5.23 7.24 12.13
C ALA A 11 4.09 7.30 13.16
N GLU A 12 4.29 6.58 14.26
CA GLU A 12 3.72 6.84 15.60
C GLU A 12 2.23 6.58 15.89
N ARG A 13 1.56 5.65 15.20
CA ARG A 13 0.34 5.03 15.78
C ARG A 13 0.63 3.65 16.38
N SER A 14 1.07 3.66 17.65
CA SER A 14 0.99 2.57 18.64
C SER A 14 1.06 1.10 18.17
N LEU A 15 2.30 0.59 18.11
CA LEU A 15 2.77 -0.73 18.56
C LEU A 15 1.86 -1.96 18.32
N GLY A 16 1.96 -2.51 17.12
CA GLY A 16 1.96 -3.96 16.88
C GLY A 16 3.07 -4.27 15.89
N GLU A 17 3.66 -5.47 15.94
CA GLU A 17 4.49 -5.97 14.83
C GLU A 17 3.76 -5.69 13.50
N PRO A 18 4.46 -5.28 12.44
CA PRO A 18 3.82 -4.99 11.17
C PRO A 18 3.14 -6.27 10.73
N SER A 19 1.82 -6.29 10.87
CA SER A 19 0.97 -7.44 10.57
C SER A 19 0.37 -7.22 9.21
N ARG A 20 0.08 -8.32 8.52
CA ARG A 20 -0.58 -8.30 7.20
C ARG A 20 -1.80 -7.38 7.20
N GLU A 21 -2.63 -7.46 8.24
CA GLU A 21 -3.85 -6.67 8.37
C GLU A 21 -3.57 -5.17 8.49
N ASN A 22 -2.52 -4.77 9.21
CA ASN A 22 -2.13 -3.36 9.31
C ASN A 22 -1.66 -2.82 7.96
N VAL A 23 -0.82 -3.57 7.23
CA VAL A 23 -0.32 -3.13 5.92
C VAL A 23 -1.46 -3.02 4.90
N LEU A 24 -2.36 -4.00 4.87
CA LEU A 24 -3.56 -3.95 4.01
C LEU A 24 -4.42 -2.73 4.33
N TYR A 25 -4.63 -2.45 5.62
CA TYR A 25 -5.40 -1.28 6.06
C TYR A 25 -4.71 0.04 5.67
N GLU A 26 -3.38 0.13 5.79
CA GLU A 26 -2.61 1.30 5.36
C GLU A 26 -2.69 1.53 3.85
N ILE A 27 -2.56 0.47 3.04
CA ILE A 27 -2.71 0.57 1.58
C ILE A 27 -4.10 1.12 1.22
N ILE A 28 -5.16 0.53 1.79
CA ILE A 28 -6.54 0.95 1.52
C ILE A 28 -6.74 2.41 1.95
N THR A 29 -6.28 2.77 3.14
CA THR A 29 -6.42 4.14 3.68
C THR A 29 -5.67 5.15 2.82
N LEU A 30 -4.41 4.87 2.48
CA LEU A 30 -3.59 5.75 1.65
C LEU A 30 -4.23 5.97 0.28
N VAL A 31 -4.69 4.90 -0.36
CA VAL A 31 -5.32 4.98 -1.68
C VAL A 31 -6.64 5.73 -1.61
N ALA A 32 -7.45 5.49 -0.58
CA ALA A 32 -8.69 6.20 -0.34
C ALA A 32 -8.45 7.71 -0.14
N GLU A 33 -7.43 8.08 0.64
CA GLU A 33 -7.02 9.47 0.82
C GLU A 33 -6.54 10.12 -0.48
N VAL A 34 -5.79 9.40 -1.31
CA VAL A 34 -5.30 9.94 -2.60
C VAL A 34 -6.43 10.12 -3.60
N LYS A 35 -7.34 9.16 -3.67
CA LYS A 35 -8.50 9.18 -4.58
C LYS A 35 -9.64 10.05 -4.06
N GLU A 36 -9.56 10.52 -2.81
CA GLU A 36 -10.65 11.21 -2.11
C GLU A 36 -11.94 10.38 -2.12
N ASP A 37 -11.79 9.06 -1.96
CA ASP A 37 -12.85 8.05 -2.01
C ASP A 37 -12.99 7.31 -0.67
N ASP A 38 -14.03 6.50 -0.52
CA ASP A 38 -14.24 5.75 0.72
C ASP A 38 -13.42 4.45 0.70
N PRO A 39 -12.67 4.13 1.77
CA PRO A 39 -11.86 2.90 1.83
C PRO A 39 -12.70 1.62 1.66
N LEU A 40 -14.01 1.65 1.98
CA LEU A 40 -14.92 0.52 1.79
C LEU A 40 -15.45 0.42 0.35
N SER A 41 -15.25 1.45 -0.47
CA SER A 41 -15.63 1.47 -1.89
C SER A 41 -14.50 1.01 -2.81
N LEU A 42 -13.26 0.96 -2.30
CA LEU A 42 -12.11 0.38 -3.00
C LEU A 42 -12.20 -1.15 -3.05
N ARG A 43 -11.61 -1.75 -4.09
CA ARG A 43 -11.50 -3.21 -4.18
C ARG A 43 -10.64 -3.76 -3.04
N PRO A 44 -10.94 -4.93 -2.48
CA PRO A 44 -10.08 -5.54 -1.48
C PRO A 44 -8.65 -5.73 -2.01
N VAL A 45 -7.64 -5.27 -1.26
CA VAL A 45 -6.23 -5.40 -1.64
C VAL A 45 -5.82 -6.87 -1.83
N SER A 46 -6.46 -7.80 -1.10
CA SER A 46 -6.26 -9.24 -1.28
C SER A 46 -6.66 -9.78 -2.67
N GLU A 47 -7.40 -9.02 -3.48
CA GLU A 47 -7.69 -9.40 -4.87
C GLU A 47 -6.54 -9.06 -5.84
N VAL A 48 -5.65 -8.14 -5.46
CA VAL A 48 -4.55 -7.67 -6.32
C VAL A 48 -3.17 -8.13 -5.86
N VAL A 49 -3.00 -8.33 -4.55
CA VAL A 49 -1.76 -8.84 -3.97
C VAL A 49 -2.06 -10.04 -3.12
N ASP A 50 -1.21 -11.06 -3.27
CA ASP A 50 -1.33 -12.27 -2.49
C ASP A 50 -0.97 -11.99 -1.01
N PRO A 51 -1.86 -12.34 -0.07
CA PRO A 51 -1.66 -12.07 1.35
C PRO A 51 -0.42 -12.77 1.93
N GLU A 52 0.00 -13.92 1.39
CA GLU A 52 1.19 -14.64 1.87
C GLU A 52 2.48 -13.96 1.39
N SER A 53 2.44 -13.30 0.22
CA SER A 53 3.56 -12.50 -0.28
C SER A 53 3.84 -11.30 0.63
N LEU A 54 2.80 -10.65 1.14
CA LEU A 54 2.91 -9.59 2.16
C LEU A 54 3.46 -10.13 3.48
N GLU A 55 2.96 -11.28 3.93
CA GLU A 55 3.45 -11.90 5.17
C GLU A 55 4.93 -12.29 5.07
N THR A 56 5.37 -12.74 3.89
CA THR A 56 6.78 -13.04 3.61
C THR A 56 7.66 -11.79 3.72
N LEU A 57 7.21 -10.67 3.15
CA LEU A 57 7.92 -9.38 3.25
C LEU A 57 8.05 -8.91 4.71
N LEU A 58 7.00 -9.12 5.51
CA LEU A 58 6.97 -8.75 6.93
C LEU A 58 7.78 -9.70 7.83
N THR A 59 7.82 -10.99 7.49
CA THR A 59 8.50 -12.03 8.26
C THR A 59 10.00 -12.06 7.99
N GLU A 60 10.41 -11.73 6.76
CA GLU A 60 11.81 -11.74 6.32
C GLU A 60 12.29 -10.34 5.88
N PRO A 61 12.36 -9.35 6.79
CA PRO A 61 12.80 -7.99 6.47
C PRO A 61 14.29 -7.89 6.10
N LYS A 62 15.01 -9.01 5.99
CA LYS A 62 16.43 -9.06 5.59
C LYS A 62 16.64 -9.10 4.09
N THR A 63 15.56 -9.23 3.32
CA THR A 63 15.62 -9.15 1.87
C THR A 63 15.02 -7.81 1.49
N ASP A 64 15.79 -7.01 0.77
CA ASP A 64 15.40 -5.73 0.13
C ASP A 64 14.31 -6.04 -0.92
N VAL A 65 13.11 -6.40 -0.45
CA VAL A 65 11.97 -6.83 -1.26
C VAL A 65 10.95 -5.72 -1.20
N ASP A 66 10.84 -4.99 -2.31
CA ASP A 66 9.72 -4.12 -2.58
C ASP A 66 8.64 -4.90 -3.35
N ILE A 67 7.39 -4.85 -2.89
CA ILE A 67 6.25 -5.33 -3.66
C ILE A 67 5.60 -4.13 -4.34
N ALA A 68 5.57 -4.14 -5.67
CA ALA A 68 4.88 -3.15 -6.48
C ALA A 68 3.74 -3.82 -7.26
N PHE A 69 2.52 -3.30 -7.15
CA PHE A 69 1.37 -3.83 -7.87
C PHE A 69 0.41 -2.72 -8.30
N PRO A 70 -0.29 -2.88 -9.45
CA PRO A 70 -1.32 -1.96 -9.86
C PRO A 70 -2.55 -2.12 -8.97
N TYR A 71 -3.11 -1.01 -8.51
CA TYR A 71 -4.29 -0.97 -7.68
C TYR A 71 -5.04 0.34 -7.89
N GLU A 72 -6.35 0.26 -8.12
CA GLU A 72 -7.22 1.44 -8.19
C GLU A 72 -6.72 2.55 -9.14
N ASP A 73 -6.30 2.16 -10.36
CA ASP A 73 -5.80 3.05 -11.43
C ASP A 73 -4.47 3.75 -11.10
N GLY A 74 -3.76 3.27 -10.07
CA GLY A 74 -2.39 3.67 -9.76
C GLY A 74 -1.51 2.46 -9.47
N TYR A 75 -0.34 2.75 -8.91
CA TYR A 75 0.64 1.76 -8.48
C TYR A 75 0.89 1.91 -6.98
N VAL A 76 0.65 0.83 -6.23
CA VAL A 76 1.04 0.71 -4.84
C VAL A 76 2.42 0.08 -4.77
N ARG A 77 3.31 0.66 -3.97
CA ARG A 77 4.60 0.08 -3.58
C ARG A 77 4.65 -0.07 -2.07
N VAL A 78 4.97 -1.28 -1.64
CA VAL A 78 5.15 -1.64 -0.24
C VAL A 78 6.59 -2.07 -0.05
N ASP A 79 7.25 -1.39 0.86
CA ASP A 79 8.61 -1.67 1.35
C ASP A 79 8.54 -2.07 2.83
N GLU A 80 9.65 -2.57 3.40
CA GLU A 80 9.77 -2.96 4.82
C GLU A 80 9.23 -1.90 5.81
N SER A 81 9.31 -0.62 5.45
CA SER A 81 8.98 0.48 6.37
C SER A 81 7.96 1.48 5.82
N THR A 82 7.54 1.34 4.57
CA THR A 82 6.76 2.38 3.91
C THR A 82 5.74 1.84 2.91
N VAL A 83 4.53 2.40 2.91
CA VAL A 83 3.56 2.24 1.82
C VAL A 83 3.52 3.53 0.99
N GLN A 84 3.66 3.37 -0.32
CA GLN A 84 3.61 4.45 -1.29
C GLN A 84 2.54 4.15 -2.34
N PHE A 85 1.81 5.19 -2.74
CA PHE A 85 0.87 5.09 -3.84
C PHE A 85 1.15 6.20 -4.84
N GLU A 86 1.28 5.80 -6.10
CA GLU A 86 1.50 6.69 -7.23
C GLU A 86 0.32 6.58 -8.19
N TYR A 87 -0.39 7.70 -8.37
CA TYR A 87 -1.51 7.77 -9.30
C TYR A 87 -0.98 7.99 -10.72
N ASP A 88 -1.31 7.09 -11.65
CA ASP A 88 -0.96 7.26 -13.05
C ASP A 88 -2.09 8.03 -13.75
N TYR A 89 -1.88 9.33 -13.96
CA TYR A 89 -2.85 10.21 -14.62
C TYR A 89 -2.87 10.06 -16.16
N ASP A 90 -2.21 9.05 -16.73
CA ASP A 90 -2.06 8.89 -18.19
C ASP A 90 -3.07 7.92 -18.82
N LEU A 91 -3.95 7.28 -18.03
CA LEU A 91 -5.03 6.45 -18.60
C LEU A 91 -6.24 7.31 -19.01
N PRO A 92 -6.69 7.22 -20.29
CA PRO A 92 -7.65 8.12 -20.93
C PRO A 92 -9.11 7.96 -20.49
#